data_AF-A0A183GF10-F1
#
_entry.id   AF-A0A183GF10-F1
#
_cell.length_a   1.000
_cell.length_b   1.000
_cell.length_c   1.000
_cell.angle_alpha   90.00
_cell.angle_beta   90.00
_cell.angle_gamma   90.00
#
_symmetry.space_group_name_H-M   'P 1'
#
loop_
_entity.id
_entity.type
_entity.pdbx_description
1 polymer ?
#
loop_
_entity_poly.entity_id
_entity_poly.type
_entity_poly.pdbx_seq_one_letter_code
_entity_poly.pdbx_strand_id
1 'polypeptide(L)'
;MKIFEQILDSRIHEFVKLSDNQCGFVSGSGTIHAIHAARLLVEKHCEKQKPVHIAFLDLEKVFDRVRREVIWNALRQHGVPEELV
;
A
#
# COMPACT_ATOMS: atom_id res chain seq x y z
N MET A 1 8.17 -12.09 -11.59
CA MET A 1 6.83 -11.90 -12.16
C MET A 1 6.86 -12.38 -13.59
N LYS A 2 5.89 -13.18 -14.02
CA LYS A 2 5.79 -13.65 -15.41
C LYS A 2 5.39 -12.48 -16.31
N ILE A 3 5.66 -12.60 -17.61
CA ILE A 3 5.40 -11.52 -18.60
C ILE A 3 3.93 -11.07 -18.57
N PHE A 4 2.99 -12.02 -18.48
CA PHE A 4 1.56 -11.70 -18.44
C PHE A 4 1.16 -10.88 -17.20
N GLU A 5 1.70 -11.23 -16.03
CA GLU A 5 1.46 -10.53 -14.77
C GLU A 5 1.97 -9.08 -14.85
N GLN A 6 3.13 -8.85 -15.48
CA GLN A 6 3.69 -7.51 -15.69
C GLN A 6 2.80 -6.64 -16.59
N ILE A 7 2.23 -7.23 -17.65
CA ILE A 7 1.33 -6.51 -18.55
C ILE A 7 0.03 -6.14 -17.84
N LEU A 8 -0.55 -7.06 -17.06
CA LEU A 8 -1.74 -6.78 -16.27
C LEU A 8 -1.48 -5.69 -15.23
N ASP A 9 -0.39 -5.81 -14.47
CA ASP A 9 -0.01 -4.84 -13.44
C ASP A 9 0.15 -3.42 -14.01
N SER A 10 0.82 -3.30 -15.16
CA SER A 10 1.01 -2.03 -15.87
C SER A 10 -0.33 -1.41 -16.27
N ARG A 11 -1.27 -2.21 -16.79
CA ARG A 11 -2.60 -1.74 -17.21
C ARG A 11 -3.46 -1.32 -16.02
N ILE A 12 -3.43 -2.07 -14.92
CA ILE A 12 -4.23 -1.75 -13.72
C ILE A 12 -3.72 -0.45 -13.08
N HIS A 13 -2.40 -0.21 -13.09
CA HIS A 13 -1.80 1.02 -12.57
C HIS A 13 -2.22 2.29 -13.31
N GLU A 14 -2.76 2.20 -14.53
CA GLU A 14 -3.32 3.36 -15.23
C GLU A 14 -4.61 3.89 -14.56
N PHE A 15 -5.34 3.02 -13.85
CA PHE A 15 -6.62 3.35 -13.22
C PHE A 15 -6.50 3.54 -11.70
N VAL A 16 -5.58 2.82 -11.06
CA VAL A 16 -5.44 2.82 -9.60
C VAL A 16 -4.42 3.86 -9.16
N LYS A 17 -4.88 4.89 -8.44
CA LYS A 17 -4.01 5.80 -7.70
C LYS A 17 -3.78 5.28 -6.28
N LEU A 18 -2.53 4.94 -5.96
CA LEU A 18 -2.13 4.56 -4.61
C LEU A 18 -2.01 5.78 -3.70
N SER A 19 -2.19 5.58 -2.40
CA SER A 19 -1.97 6.63 -1.40
C SER A 19 -0.48 6.96 -1.29
N ASP A 20 -0.15 8.24 -1.09
CA ASP A 20 1.23 8.69 -0.84
C ASP A 20 1.83 8.06 0.44
N ASN A 21 0.99 7.56 1.35
CA ASN A 21 1.42 6.86 2.56
C ASN A 21 1.77 5.38 2.31
N GLN A 22 1.45 4.83 1.13
CA GLN A 22 1.77 3.46 0.79
C GLN A 22 3.26 3.33 0.46
N CYS A 23 4.01 2.61 1.29
CA CYS A 23 5.44 2.38 1.06
C CYS A 23 5.76 0.98 0.50
N GLY A 24 4.86 0.01 0.68
CA GLY A 24 5.03 -1.35 0.18
C GLY A 24 4.56 -1.51 -1.26
N PHE A 25 5.34 -2.22 -2.07
CA PHE A 25 5.04 -2.50 -3.49
C PHE A 25 4.90 -1.26 -4.39
N VAL A 26 5.48 -0.12 -3.97
CA VAL A 26 5.50 1.13 -4.75
C VAL A 26 6.91 1.36 -5.27
N SER A 27 7.05 1.57 -6.59
CA SER A 27 8.34 1.89 -7.21
C SER A 27 8.94 3.17 -6.61
N GLY A 28 10.24 3.12 -6.28
CA GLY A 28 10.94 4.24 -5.63
C GLY A 28 10.63 4.42 -4.13
N SER A 29 9.69 3.65 -3.56
CA SER A 29 9.45 3.60 -2.13
C SER A 29 9.95 2.28 -1.54
N GLY A 30 10.27 2.30 -0.24
CA GLY A 30 10.82 1.13 0.43
C GLY A 30 10.87 1.28 1.94
N THR A 31 11.28 0.21 2.62
CA THR A 31 11.27 0.14 4.09
C THR A 31 12.11 1.24 4.73
N ILE A 32 13.18 1.69 4.09
CA ILE A 32 14.03 2.79 4.56
C ILE A 32 13.22 4.09 4.67
N HIS A 33 12.41 4.42 3.66
CA HIS A 33 11.57 5.62 3.67
C HIS A 33 10.51 5.55 4.78
N ALA A 34 9.86 4.40 4.94
CA ALA A 34 8.86 4.19 5.99
C ALA A 34 9.46 4.32 7.41
N ILE A 35 10.62 3.70 7.66
CA ILE A 35 11.33 3.80 8.94
C ILE A 35 11.77 5.24 9.19
N HIS A 36 12.30 5.92 8.17
CA HIS A 36 12.74 7.30 8.30
C HIS A 36 11.57 8.24 8.65
N ALA A 37 10.43 8.09 7.98
CA ALA A 37 9.22 8.87 8.29
C ALA A 37 8.73 8.63 9.73
N ALA A 38 8.71 7.37 10.18
CA ALA A 38 8.33 7.04 11.56
C ALA A 38 9.29 7.65 12.59
N ARG A 39 10.61 7.60 12.34
CA ARG A 39 11.62 8.23 13.20
C ARG A 39 11.44 9.74 13.29
N LEU A 40 11.29 10.41 12.14
CA LEU A 40 11.08 11.85 12.10
C LEU A 40 9.82 12.27 12.85
N LEU A 41 8.76 11.47 12.79
CA LEU A 41 7.53 11.70 13.54
C LEU A 41 7.77 11.62 15.05
N VAL A 42 8.50 10.62 15.53
CA VAL A 42 8.87 10.49 16.96
C VAL A 42 9.76 11.66 17.41
N GLU A 43 10.80 11.98 16.65
CA GLU A 43 11.75 13.06 16.96
C GLU A 43 11.04 14.40 17.10
N LYS A 44 10.20 14.79 16.13
CA LYS A 44 9.45 16.06 16.16
C LYS A 44 8.48 16.18 17.34
N HIS A 45 7.91 15.08 17.82
CA HIS A 45 7.04 15.09 19.00
C HIS A 45 7.87 15.19 20.29
N CYS A 46 8.99 14.49 20.34
CA CYS A 46 9.95 14.54 21.45
C CYS A 46 10.50 15.98 21.64
N GLU A 47 10.90 16.64 20.56
CA GLU A 47 11.36 18.04 20.56
C GLU A 47 10.33 19.01 21.17
N LYS A 48 9.04 18.73 20.95
CA LYS A 48 7.93 19.54 21.45
C LYS A 48 7.43 19.08 22.83
N GLN A 49 8.10 18.12 23.46
CA GLN A 49 7.68 17.49 24.71
C GLN A 49 6.24 16.96 24.66
N LYS A 50 5.79 16.53 23.47
CA LYS A 50 4.46 15.94 23.29
C LYS A 50 4.57 14.42 23.29
N PRO A 51 3.66 13.71 23.98
CA PRO A 51 3.62 12.26 23.91
C PRO A 51 3.29 11.82 22.48
N VAL A 52 3.87 10.69 22.07
CA VAL A 52 3.56 10.02 20.80
C VAL A 52 3.24 8.57 21.10
N HIS A 53 2.16 8.06 20.52
CA HIS A 53 1.76 6.66 20.63
C HIS A 53 1.72 6.07 19.22
N ILE A 54 2.40 4.94 19.03
CA ILE A 54 2.48 4.24 17.75
C ILE A 54 1.84 2.86 17.92
N ALA A 55 0.86 2.56 17.08
CA ALA A 55 0.26 1.24 16.99
C ALA A 55 0.84 0.52 15.76
N PHE A 56 1.37 -0.69 15.99
CA PHE A 56 1.80 -1.57 14.92
C PHE A 56 0.67 -2.57 14.64
N LEU A 57 0.15 -2.55 13.42
CA LEU A 57 -0.86 -3.49 12.96
C LEU A 57 -0.22 -4.40 11.92
N ASP A 58 -0.26 -5.70 12.17
CA ASP A 58 0.12 -6.72 11.20
C ASP A 58 -1.08 -7.64 10.95
N LEU A 59 -1.28 -7.99 9.68
CA LEU A 59 -2.37 -8.85 9.26
C LEU A 59 -1.81 -10.24 8.94
N GLU A 60 -2.23 -11.23 9.70
CA GLU A 60 -1.78 -12.61 9.51
C GLU A 60 -2.29 -13.17 8.18
N LYS A 61 -1.36 -13.63 7.32
CA LYS A 61 -1.66 -14.34 6.05
C LYS A 61 -2.61 -13.59 5.12
N VAL A 62 -2.35 -12.29 4.89
CA VAL A 62 -3.20 -11.43 4.03
C VAL A 62 -3.51 -12.02 2.65
N PHE A 63 -2.51 -12.60 1.98
CA PHE A 63 -2.72 -13.15 0.64
C PHE A 63 -3.59 -14.42 0.63
N ASP A 64 -3.58 -15.19 1.72
CA ASP A 64 -4.36 -16.43 1.83
C ASP A 64 -5.80 -16.16 2.31
N ARG A 65 -6.01 -15.10 3.10
CA ARG A 65 -7.29 -14.80 3.76
C ARG A 65 -8.20 -13.85 2.99
N VAL A 66 -7.66 -13.04 2.08
CA VAL A 66 -8.47 -12.10 1.31
C VAL A 66 -9.34 -12.85 0.31
N ARG A 67 -10.67 -12.72 0.45
CA ARG A 67 -11.65 -13.28 -0.48
C ARG A 67 -11.51 -12.61 -1.85
N ARG A 68 -11.49 -13.41 -2.90
CA ARG A 68 -11.29 -12.92 -4.28
C ARG A 68 -12.36 -11.92 -4.74
N GLU A 69 -13.60 -12.11 -4.32
CA GLU A 69 -14.72 -11.16 -4.56
C GLU A 69 -14.43 -9.76 -4.04
N VAL A 70 -13.72 -9.64 -2.91
CA VAL A 70 -13.35 -8.35 -2.32
C VAL A 70 -12.32 -7.63 -3.19
N ILE A 71 -11.37 -8.38 -3.77
CA ILE A 71 -10.37 -7.84 -4.69
C ILE A 71 -11.07 -7.29 -5.95
N TRP A 72 -11.98 -8.06 -6.54
CA TRP A 72 -12.74 -7.65 -7.72
C TRP A 72 -13.58 -6.40 -7.46
N ASN A 73 -14.27 -6.36 -6.33
CA ASN A 73 -15.06 -5.20 -5.96
C ASN A 73 -14.16 -3.97 -5.73
N ALA A 74 -12.97 -4.13 -5.17
CA ALA A 74 -12.01 -3.04 -5.02
C ALA A 74 -11.53 -2.51 -6.37
N LEU A 75 -11.18 -3.37 -7.33
CA LEU A 75 -10.78 -2.95 -8.68
C LEU A 75 -11.88 -2.14 -9.38
N ARG A 76 -13.14 -2.60 -9.29
CA ARG A 76 -14.30 -1.86 -9.82
C ARG A 76 -14.49 -0.50 -9.15
N GLN A 77 -14.32 -0.41 -7.83
CA GLN A 77 -14.41 0.86 -7.10
C GLN A 77 -13.32 1.86 -7.51
N HIS A 78 -12.15 1.36 -7.92
CA HIS A 78 -11.08 2.18 -8.48
C HIS A 78 -11.25 2.49 -9.98
N GLY A 79 -12.34 2.07 -10.61
CA GLY A 79 -12.65 2.38 -12.02
C GLY A 79 -11.87 1.54 -13.02
N VAL A 80 -11.35 0.37 -12.61
CA VAL A 80 -10.71 -0.58 -13.52
C VAL A 80 -11.78 -1.16 -14.48
N PRO A 81 -11.52 -1.21 -15.79
CA PRO A 81 -12.44 -1.80 -16.77
C PRO A 81 -12.76 -3.28 -16.48
N GLU A 82 -13.99 -3.72 -16.77
CA GLU A 82 -14.45 -5.08 -16.44
C GLU A 82 -13.70 -6.15 -17.23
N GLU A 83 -13.07 -5.81 -18.36
CA GLU A 83 -12.21 -6.74 -19.11
C GLU A 83 -10.91 -7.11 -18.35
N LEU A 84 -10.57 -6.34 -17.31
CA LEU A 84 -9.40 -6.54 -16.44
C LEU A 84 -9.76 -7.05 -15.03
N VAL A 85 -11.05 -7.27 -14.73
CA VAL A 85 -11.57 -7.72 -13.42
C VAL A 85 -12.08 -9.15 -13.51
#